data_AF-A0A1E4XK38-F1
#
_entry.id   AF-A0A1E4XK38-F1
#
_cell.length_a   1.000
_cell.length_b   1.000
_cell.length_c   1.000
_cell.angle_alpha   90.00
_cell.angle_beta   90.00
_cell.angle_gamma   90.00
#
_symmetry.space_group_name_H-M   'P 1'
#
loop_
_entity.id
_entity.type
_entity.pdbx_description
1 polymer ?
#
loop_
_entity_poly.entity_id
_entity_poly.type
_entity_poly.pdbx_seq_one_letter_code
_entity_poly.pdbx_strand_id
1 'polypeptide(L)'
;MFYVLWKARLSGDYSGLSASLFSVVKGPAYFHLWYLYALVGIYLFIPFMSKIYRHSTEAEKITYLALWFVVACIIPLVSYFYPAGGDLATVYGLSSFVGLSGFVFLGAYVFDRIKTQAKPSLVADAAGFITSAACTALATYWLSLRDGTPNQLFFSYLSPFVVAGAVFGFRLFISLGSRLSRYAKILNVLAGCTLGVYCLHIFIMNRLSIIYGPFIEGHSMLWVIPALVFAVFSITLAPIVIARQFKPFRHVI
;
A
#
# COMPACT_ATOMS: atom_id res chain seq x y z
N MET A 1 10.55 -2.72 17.67
CA MET A 1 10.69 -2.96 19.13
C MET A 1 9.35 -2.95 19.87
N PHE A 2 8.51 -1.91 19.75
CA PHE A 2 7.21 -1.84 20.44
C PHE A 2 6.33 -3.11 20.29
N TYR A 3 6.07 -3.57 19.05
CA TYR A 3 5.25 -4.76 18.81
C TYR A 3 5.82 -6.06 19.36
N VAL A 4 7.16 -6.16 19.41
CA VAL A 4 7.85 -7.32 19.94
C VAL A 4 7.65 -7.40 21.46
N LEU A 5 7.82 -6.27 22.15
CA LEU A 5 7.58 -6.16 23.59
C LEU A 5 6.10 -6.37 23.92
N TRP A 6 5.20 -5.85 23.09
CA TRP A 6 3.77 -6.06 23.27
C TRP A 6 3.39 -7.53 23.08
N LYS A 7 3.92 -8.20 22.05
CA LYS A 7 3.69 -9.63 21.84
C LYS A 7 4.23 -10.49 22.99
N ALA A 8 5.45 -10.21 23.46
CA ALA A 8 6.04 -10.87 24.62
C ALA A 8 5.19 -10.67 25.89
N ARG A 9 4.64 -9.47 26.10
CA ARG A 9 3.73 -9.19 27.20
C ARG A 9 2.39 -9.93 27.11
N LEU A 10 1.88 -10.14 25.90
CA LEU A 10 0.65 -10.92 25.67
C LEU A 10 0.89 -12.43 25.83
N SER A 11 2.05 -12.94 25.42
CA SER A 11 2.40 -14.37 25.51
C SER A 11 2.96 -14.78 26.87
N GLY A 12 3.26 -13.83 27.77
CA GLY A 12 3.84 -14.09 29.09
C GLY A 12 5.29 -14.58 29.08
N ASP A 13 5.94 -14.60 27.90
CA ASP A 13 7.28 -15.13 27.70
C ASP A 13 8.27 -13.98 27.42
N TYR A 14 9.06 -13.66 28.44
CA TYR A 14 10.11 -12.63 28.39
C TYR A 14 11.52 -13.23 28.22
N SER A 15 11.64 -14.56 28.04
CA SER A 15 12.91 -15.30 28.15
C SER A 15 13.93 -15.00 27.05
N GLY A 16 13.61 -14.15 26.07
CA GLY A 16 14.51 -13.84 24.97
C GLY A 16 14.36 -12.43 24.44
N LEU A 17 14.56 -11.39 25.25
CA LEU A 17 14.54 -10.00 24.78
C LEU A 17 15.59 -9.74 23.68
N SER A 18 16.77 -10.37 23.79
CA SER A 18 17.82 -10.37 22.74
C SER A 18 17.40 -11.18 21.51
N ALA A 19 16.88 -12.40 21.68
CA ALA A 19 16.32 -13.21 20.60
C ALA A 19 15.15 -12.51 19.87
N SER A 20 14.39 -11.73 20.62
CA SER A 20 13.26 -10.89 20.18
C SER A 20 13.71 -9.62 19.44
N LEU A 21 14.91 -9.09 19.70
CA LEU A 21 15.49 -8.03 18.88
C LEU A 21 15.97 -8.58 17.53
N PHE A 22 16.58 -9.76 17.51
CA PHE A 22 16.96 -10.44 16.27
C PHE A 22 15.77 -10.92 15.44
N SER A 23 14.60 -11.18 16.06
CA SER A 23 13.40 -11.60 15.34
C SER A 23 12.84 -10.51 14.43
N VAL A 24 13.05 -9.23 14.74
CA VAL A 24 12.69 -8.08 13.88
C VAL A 24 13.45 -8.14 12.55
N VAL A 25 14.69 -8.60 12.55
CA VAL A 25 15.49 -8.72 11.32
C VAL A 25 15.04 -9.91 10.47
N LYS A 26 14.51 -10.97 11.10
CA LYS A 26 14.10 -12.21 10.43
C LYS A 26 12.69 -12.15 9.82
N GLY A 27 11.88 -11.17 10.20
CA GLY A 27 10.53 -11.02 9.65
C GLY A 27 9.74 -9.90 10.33
N PRO A 28 8.61 -9.48 9.73
CA PRO A 28 7.81 -8.41 10.27
C PRO A 28 7.25 -8.80 11.64
N ALA A 29 7.50 -7.96 12.65
CA ALA A 29 7.01 -8.17 14.02
C ALA A 29 5.48 -8.27 14.11
N TYR A 30 4.77 -7.74 13.11
CA TYR A 30 3.33 -7.84 12.97
C TYR A 30 2.96 -7.78 11.49
N PHE A 31 1.86 -8.42 11.07
CA PHE A 31 1.56 -8.65 9.65
C PHE A 31 1.62 -7.36 8.81
N HIS A 32 1.04 -6.24 9.28
CA HIS A 32 0.96 -4.99 8.52
C HIS A 32 2.32 -4.33 8.29
N LEU A 33 3.32 -4.58 9.14
CA LEU A 33 4.64 -3.92 9.09
C LEU A 33 5.51 -4.41 7.92
N TRP A 34 5.10 -5.48 7.23
CA TRP A 34 5.81 -6.05 6.08
C TRP A 34 6.17 -5.00 5.02
N TYR A 35 5.30 -3.99 4.83
CA TYR A 35 5.51 -2.94 3.85
C TYR A 35 6.74 -2.07 4.16
N LEU A 36 7.11 -1.85 5.43
CA LEU A 36 8.34 -1.13 5.77
C LEU A 36 9.59 -1.91 5.33
N TYR A 37 9.59 -3.23 5.49
CA TYR A 37 10.68 -4.09 5.03
C TYR A 37 10.77 -4.08 3.50
N ALA A 38 9.61 -4.17 2.82
CA ALA A 38 9.55 -4.05 1.38
C ALA A 38 10.08 -2.70 0.88
N LEU A 39 9.76 -1.60 1.58
CA LEU A 39 10.21 -0.25 1.24
C LEU A 39 11.74 -0.14 1.35
N VAL A 40 12.35 -0.66 2.42
CA VAL A 40 13.82 -0.71 2.54
C VAL A 40 14.42 -1.44 1.34
N GLY A 41 13.89 -2.61 0.99
CA GLY A 41 14.33 -3.36 -0.20
C GLY A 41 14.24 -2.51 -1.47
N ILE A 42 13.08 -1.93 -1.75
CA ILE A 42 12.87 -1.08 -2.93
C ILE A 42 13.89 0.05 -2.99
N TYR A 43 14.10 0.78 -1.88
CA TYR A 43 15.00 1.93 -1.85
C TYR A 43 16.47 1.55 -2.09
N LEU A 44 16.91 0.39 -1.61
CA LEU A 44 18.24 -0.14 -1.92
C LEU A 44 18.41 -0.44 -3.42
N PHE A 45 17.33 -0.87 -4.09
CA PHE A 45 17.35 -1.17 -5.53
C PHE A 45 17.08 0.04 -6.44
N ILE A 46 16.51 1.14 -5.92
CA ILE A 46 16.26 2.39 -6.67
C ILE A 46 17.49 2.87 -7.48
N PRO A 47 18.72 2.98 -6.94
CA PRO A 47 19.85 3.49 -7.72
C PRO A 47 20.18 2.61 -8.94
N PHE A 48 20.00 1.30 -8.83
CA PHE A 48 20.20 0.38 -9.94
C PHE A 48 19.07 0.49 -10.98
N MET A 49 17.81 0.46 -10.52
CA MET A 49 16.63 0.64 -11.38
C MET A 49 16.65 1.99 -12.12
N SER A 50 17.08 3.05 -11.44
CA SER A 50 17.18 4.39 -12.02
C SER A 50 18.22 4.45 -13.14
N LYS A 51 19.37 3.76 -12.99
CA LYS A 51 20.37 3.66 -14.06
C LYS A 51 19.81 2.94 -15.28
N ILE A 52 19.14 1.81 -15.09
CA ILE A 52 18.49 1.05 -16.18
C ILE A 52 17.49 1.97 -16.89
N TYR A 53 16.53 2.52 -16.15
CA TYR A 53 15.48 3.37 -16.70
C TYR A 53 16.02 4.54 -17.55
N ARG A 54 17.09 5.21 -17.08
CA ARG A 54 17.67 6.35 -17.78
C ARG A 54 18.43 5.99 -19.06
N HIS A 55 18.98 4.79 -19.13
CA HIS A 55 19.74 4.33 -20.31
C HIS A 55 18.90 3.47 -21.26
N SER A 56 17.69 3.07 -20.86
CA SER A 56 16.74 2.40 -21.74
C SER A 56 16.11 3.37 -22.74
N THR A 57 15.98 2.90 -23.97
CA THR A 57 15.17 3.52 -25.02
C THR A 57 13.69 3.52 -24.65
N GLU A 58 12.91 4.33 -25.35
CA GLU A 58 11.47 4.41 -25.15
C GLU A 58 10.76 3.07 -25.40
N ALA A 59 11.17 2.35 -26.44
CA ALA A 59 10.63 1.04 -26.77
C ALA A 59 10.91 0.04 -25.64
N GLU A 60 12.14 -0.02 -25.12
CA GLU A 60 12.50 -0.92 -24.01
C GLU A 60 11.72 -0.64 -22.74
N LYS A 61 11.47 0.64 -22.42
CA LYS A 61 10.64 1.01 -21.26
C LYS A 61 9.22 0.48 -21.41
N ILE A 62 8.61 0.64 -22.58
CA ILE A 62 7.26 0.15 -22.87
C ILE A 62 7.24 -1.37 -22.86
N THR A 63 8.22 -2.03 -23.47
CA THR A 63 8.32 -3.49 -23.47
C THR A 63 8.45 -4.04 -22.06
N TYR A 64 9.31 -3.47 -21.22
CA TYR A 64 9.43 -3.87 -19.82
C TYR A 64 8.10 -3.71 -19.07
N LEU A 65 7.44 -2.56 -19.19
CA LEU A 65 6.17 -2.31 -18.51
C LEU A 65 5.05 -3.23 -19.01
N ALA A 66 5.01 -3.52 -20.31
CA ALA A 66 4.05 -4.44 -20.90
C ALA A 66 4.28 -5.87 -20.41
N LEU A 67 5.52 -6.34 -20.42
CA LEU A 67 5.88 -7.65 -19.88
C LEU A 67 5.55 -7.74 -18.39
N TRP A 68 5.93 -6.73 -17.60
CA TRP A 68 5.59 -6.66 -16.19
C TRP A 68 4.09 -6.71 -15.97
N PHE A 69 3.30 -5.91 -16.71
CA PHE A 69 1.84 -5.89 -16.57
C PHE A 69 1.20 -7.25 -16.95
N VAL A 70 1.64 -7.87 -18.04
CA VAL A 70 1.16 -9.19 -18.43
C VAL A 70 1.45 -10.20 -17.33
N VAL A 71 2.67 -10.22 -16.83
CA VAL A 71 3.09 -11.23 -15.86
C VAL A 71 2.52 -10.96 -14.45
N ALA A 72 2.44 -9.70 -14.02
CA ALA A 72 1.95 -9.30 -12.70
C ALA A 72 0.43 -9.34 -12.59
N CYS A 73 -0.26 -8.93 -13.66
CA CYS A 73 -1.68 -8.65 -13.61
C CYS A 73 -2.48 -9.68 -14.40
N ILE A 74 -2.04 -10.02 -15.61
CA ILE A 74 -2.82 -10.85 -16.53
C ILE A 74 -2.66 -12.33 -16.24
N ILE A 75 -1.43 -12.81 -16.01
CA ILE A 75 -1.19 -14.24 -15.74
C ILE A 75 -1.97 -14.73 -14.51
N PRO A 76 -1.92 -14.07 -13.32
CA PRO A 76 -2.69 -14.53 -12.17
C PRO A 76 -4.21 -14.54 -12.42
N LEU A 77 -4.71 -13.58 -13.21
CA LEU A 77 -6.11 -13.51 -13.60
C LEU A 77 -6.50 -14.69 -14.50
N VAL A 78 -5.69 -14.96 -15.52
CA VAL A 78 -5.90 -16.08 -16.45
C VAL A 78 -5.81 -17.41 -15.72
N SER A 79 -4.80 -17.62 -14.87
CA SER A 79 -4.64 -18.85 -14.09
C SER A 79 -5.82 -19.08 -13.14
N TYR A 80 -6.42 -18.03 -12.60
CA TYR A 80 -7.62 -18.15 -11.77
C TYR A 80 -8.88 -18.53 -12.58
N PHE A 81 -9.12 -17.91 -13.73
CA PHE A 81 -10.31 -18.22 -14.56
C PHE A 81 -10.16 -19.47 -15.42
N TYR A 82 -8.93 -19.86 -15.76
CA TYR A 82 -8.59 -21.01 -16.59
C TYR A 82 -7.51 -21.89 -15.93
N PRO A 83 -7.84 -22.57 -14.81
CA PRO A 83 -6.88 -23.36 -14.04
C PRO A 83 -6.30 -24.56 -14.82
N ALA A 84 -6.99 -25.02 -15.87
CA ALA A 84 -6.51 -26.09 -16.74
C ALA A 84 -5.23 -25.72 -17.53
N GLY A 85 -4.92 -24.43 -17.68
CA GLY A 85 -3.70 -23.94 -18.34
C GLY A 85 -2.44 -24.02 -17.48
N GLY A 86 -2.55 -24.41 -16.21
CA GLY A 86 -1.45 -24.42 -15.25
C GLY A 86 -1.10 -23.02 -14.72
N ASP A 87 -0.33 -23.00 -13.63
CA ASP A 87 0.19 -21.75 -13.05
C ASP A 87 1.50 -21.37 -13.73
N LEU A 88 1.40 -20.65 -14.85
CA LEU A 88 2.56 -20.15 -15.60
C LEU A 88 3.49 -19.29 -14.73
N ALA A 89 2.94 -18.56 -13.75
CA ALA A 89 3.75 -17.72 -12.88
C ALA A 89 4.66 -18.55 -11.99
N THR A 90 4.14 -19.66 -11.45
CA THR A 90 4.93 -20.61 -10.65
C THR A 90 5.85 -21.45 -11.52
N VAL A 91 5.38 -21.96 -12.67
CA VAL A 91 6.17 -22.82 -13.57
C VAL A 91 7.44 -22.11 -14.07
N TYR A 92 7.32 -20.84 -14.46
CA TYR A 92 8.45 -20.06 -14.97
C TYR A 92 9.13 -19.20 -13.88
N GLY A 93 8.77 -19.38 -12.60
CA GLY A 93 9.37 -18.63 -11.48
C GLY A 93 9.18 -17.11 -11.56
N LEU A 94 8.17 -16.66 -12.31
CA LEU A 94 7.97 -15.27 -12.67
C LEU A 94 7.67 -14.39 -11.46
N SER A 95 7.03 -14.94 -10.42
CA SER A 95 6.75 -14.25 -9.16
C SER A 95 7.98 -13.55 -8.55
N SER A 96 9.19 -14.07 -8.78
CA SER A 96 10.46 -13.48 -8.32
C SER A 96 10.81 -12.16 -9.01
N PHE A 97 10.33 -11.93 -10.23
CA PHE A 97 10.68 -10.78 -11.08
C PHE A 97 9.62 -9.68 -11.10
N VAL A 98 8.44 -9.95 -10.53
CA VAL A 98 7.16 -9.31 -10.91
C VAL A 98 6.56 -8.46 -9.80
N GLY A 99 7.25 -8.40 -8.65
CA GLY A 99 6.82 -7.67 -7.47
C GLY A 99 6.75 -6.16 -7.65
N LEU A 100 6.96 -5.45 -6.55
CA LEU A 100 6.76 -3.99 -6.47
C LEU A 100 7.75 -3.17 -7.31
N SER A 101 8.78 -3.79 -7.89
CA SER A 101 9.76 -3.13 -8.76
C SER A 101 9.11 -2.49 -9.99
N GLY A 102 8.09 -3.14 -10.58
CA GLY A 102 7.39 -2.59 -11.74
C GLY A 102 6.66 -1.28 -11.44
N PHE A 103 6.16 -1.10 -10.20
CA PHE A 103 5.59 0.18 -9.78
C PHE A 103 6.61 1.32 -9.74
N VAL A 104 7.88 1.03 -9.41
CA VAL A 104 8.96 2.03 -9.42
C VAL A 104 9.21 2.51 -10.85
N PHE A 105 9.30 1.57 -11.78
CA PHE A 105 9.52 1.87 -13.20
C PHE A 105 8.31 2.57 -13.83
N LEU A 106 7.10 2.11 -13.51
CA LEU A 106 5.85 2.72 -13.95
C LEU A 106 5.71 4.15 -13.44
N GLY A 107 6.04 4.40 -12.16
CA GLY A 107 6.02 5.74 -11.59
C GLY A 107 6.98 6.69 -12.29
N ALA A 108 8.21 6.24 -12.57
CA ALA A 108 9.18 7.02 -13.34
C ALA A 108 8.68 7.33 -14.76
N TYR A 109 8.11 6.33 -15.44
CA TYR A 109 7.54 6.48 -16.78
C TYR A 109 6.37 7.46 -16.81
N VAL A 110 5.42 7.33 -15.90
CA VAL A 110 4.27 8.25 -15.79
C VAL A 110 4.76 9.67 -15.50
N PHE A 111 5.77 9.83 -14.65
CA PHE A 111 6.33 11.15 -14.34
C PHE A 111 6.98 11.82 -15.56
N ASP A 112 7.75 11.08 -16.36
CA ASP A 112 8.34 11.60 -17.60
C ASP A 112 7.26 12.00 -18.61
N ARG A 113 6.20 11.20 -18.72
CA ARG A 113 5.04 11.50 -19.58
C ARG A 113 4.27 12.75 -19.16
N ILE A 114 4.13 12.97 -17.85
CA ILE A 114 3.53 14.19 -17.32
C ILE A 114 4.32 15.43 -17.75
N LYS A 115 5.65 15.35 -17.73
CA LYS A 115 6.53 16.47 -18.12
C LYS A 115 6.54 16.74 -19.63
N THR A 116 6.42 15.70 -20.44
CA THR A 116 6.69 15.77 -21.89
C THR A 116 5.44 15.83 -22.76
N GLN A 117 4.34 15.19 -22.35
CA GLN A 117 3.21 14.93 -23.25
C GLN A 117 1.85 15.31 -22.67
N ALA A 118 1.55 14.97 -21.41
CA ALA A 118 0.20 15.08 -20.87
C ALA A 118 0.19 15.65 -19.45
N LYS A 119 -0.13 16.94 -19.32
CA LYS A 119 -0.31 17.57 -18.01
C LYS A 119 -1.45 16.88 -17.24
N PRO A 120 -1.31 16.70 -15.92
CA PRO A 120 -2.33 16.06 -15.11
C PRO A 120 -3.56 16.97 -15.03
N SER A 121 -4.74 16.39 -15.20
CA SER A 121 -6.02 17.08 -15.14
C SER A 121 -6.75 16.59 -13.91
N LEU A 122 -7.02 17.50 -12.97
CA LEU A 122 -7.64 17.15 -11.69
C LEU A 122 -8.93 16.34 -11.87
N VAL A 123 -9.79 16.75 -12.81
CA VAL A 123 -11.09 16.10 -13.04
C VAL A 123 -10.91 14.73 -13.69
N ALA A 124 -10.10 14.64 -14.74
CA ALA A 124 -9.89 13.38 -15.45
C ALA A 124 -9.14 12.35 -14.59
N ASP A 125 -8.13 12.79 -13.84
CA ASP A 125 -7.34 11.93 -12.95
C ASP A 125 -8.16 11.49 -11.73
N ALA A 126 -9.00 12.38 -11.16
CA ALA A 126 -9.94 12.00 -10.09
C ALA A 126 -11.00 11.01 -10.59
N ALA A 127 -11.59 11.26 -11.76
CA ALA A 127 -12.54 10.35 -12.38
C ALA A 127 -11.91 8.98 -12.68
N GLY A 128 -10.70 8.95 -13.24
CA GLY A 128 -9.97 7.71 -13.50
C GLY A 128 -9.65 6.94 -12.21
N PHE A 129 -9.25 7.63 -11.14
CA PHE A 129 -9.00 7.03 -9.83
C PHE A 129 -10.27 6.44 -9.22
N ILE A 130 -11.37 7.21 -9.20
CA ILE A 130 -12.67 6.76 -8.66
C ILE A 130 -13.20 5.58 -9.46
N THR A 131 -13.16 5.64 -10.80
CA THR A 131 -13.58 4.55 -11.67
C THR A 131 -12.75 3.29 -11.42
N SER A 132 -11.43 3.41 -11.30
CA SER A 132 -10.56 2.26 -11.00
C SER A 132 -10.86 1.64 -9.64
N ALA A 133 -11.12 2.47 -8.62
CA ALA A 133 -11.51 2.01 -7.30
C ALA A 133 -12.90 1.34 -7.31
N ALA A 134 -13.87 1.90 -8.04
CA ALA A 134 -15.19 1.32 -8.22
C ALA A 134 -15.13 -0.02 -8.95
N CYS A 135 -14.36 -0.12 -10.04
CA CYS A 135 -14.12 -1.38 -10.75
C CYS A 135 -13.48 -2.42 -9.84
N THR A 136 -12.49 -2.04 -9.03
CA THR A 136 -11.87 -2.93 -8.05
C THR A 136 -12.91 -3.45 -7.04
N ALA A 137 -13.72 -2.57 -6.46
CA ALA A 137 -14.74 -2.93 -5.48
C ALA A 137 -15.82 -3.84 -6.08
N LEU A 138 -16.37 -3.46 -7.24
CA LEU A 138 -17.43 -4.21 -7.91
C LEU A 138 -16.93 -5.57 -8.41
N ALA A 139 -15.73 -5.65 -8.99
CA ALA A 139 -15.17 -6.92 -9.45
C ALA A 139 -14.86 -7.86 -8.29
N THR A 140 -14.32 -7.34 -7.17
CA THR A 140 -14.09 -8.12 -5.94
C THR A 140 -15.41 -8.62 -5.35
N TYR A 141 -16.44 -7.76 -5.30
CA TYR A 141 -17.76 -8.13 -4.80
C TYR A 141 -18.41 -9.21 -5.66
N TRP A 142 -18.43 -9.02 -6.98
CA TRP A 142 -18.97 -10.00 -7.92
C TRP A 142 -18.25 -11.35 -7.80
N LEU A 143 -16.92 -11.33 -7.71
CA LEU A 143 -16.13 -12.55 -7.59
C LEU A 143 -16.38 -13.27 -6.27
N SER A 144 -16.52 -12.52 -5.17
CA SER A 144 -16.83 -13.08 -3.85
C SER A 144 -18.23 -13.71 -3.80
N LEU A 145 -19.21 -13.12 -4.50
CA LEU A 145 -20.54 -13.71 -4.63
C LEU A 145 -20.50 -15.01 -5.45
N ARG A 146 -19.73 -15.03 -6.53
CA ARG A 146 -19.57 -16.21 -7.39
C ARG A 146 -18.94 -17.39 -6.65
N ASP A 147 -17.90 -17.12 -5.85
CA ASP A 147 -17.15 -18.16 -5.13
C ASP A 147 -17.78 -18.54 -3.78
N GLY A 148 -18.81 -17.82 -3.33
CA GLY A 148 -19.43 -18.00 -2.02
C GLY A 148 -18.53 -17.65 -0.83
N THR A 149 -17.32 -17.15 -1.09
CA THR A 149 -16.33 -16.78 -0.08
C THR A 149 -15.58 -15.51 -0.50
N PRO A 150 -15.03 -14.72 0.44
CA PRO A 150 -14.28 -13.52 0.10
C PRO A 150 -13.09 -13.82 -0.82
N ASN A 151 -13.14 -13.29 -2.05
CA ASN A 151 -12.08 -13.44 -3.04
C ASN A 151 -11.42 -12.10 -3.33
N GLN A 152 -10.12 -12.00 -3.04
CA GLN A 152 -9.33 -10.77 -3.11
C GLN A 152 -8.53 -10.61 -4.40
N LEU A 153 -8.79 -11.42 -5.44
CA LEU A 153 -8.02 -11.38 -6.69
C LEU A 153 -7.92 -9.97 -7.28
N PHE A 154 -9.05 -9.27 -7.41
CA PHE A 154 -9.09 -7.91 -7.93
C PHE A 154 -8.63 -6.85 -6.92
N PHE A 155 -8.63 -7.18 -5.63
CA PHE A 155 -8.16 -6.33 -4.54
C PHE A 155 -6.63 -6.41 -4.33
N SER A 156 -5.97 -7.39 -4.94
CA SER A 156 -4.52 -7.54 -4.90
C SER A 156 -3.80 -6.31 -5.47
N TYR A 157 -2.62 -5.97 -4.91
CA TYR A 157 -1.81 -4.83 -5.35
C TYR A 157 -1.46 -4.88 -6.84
N LEU A 158 -1.29 -6.09 -7.39
CA LEU A 158 -0.93 -6.30 -8.79
C LEU A 158 -2.16 -6.56 -9.68
N SER A 159 -3.37 -6.23 -9.22
CA SER A 159 -4.57 -6.27 -10.06
C SER A 159 -4.56 -5.16 -11.12
N PRO A 160 -5.03 -5.41 -12.36
CA PRO A 160 -5.11 -4.40 -13.41
C PRO A 160 -5.78 -3.08 -12.96
N PHE A 161 -6.88 -3.18 -12.21
CA PHE A 161 -7.63 -2.02 -11.73
C PHE A 161 -6.86 -1.24 -10.65
N VAL A 162 -6.12 -1.94 -9.79
CA VAL A 162 -5.28 -1.29 -8.77
C VAL A 162 -4.08 -0.58 -9.42
N VAL A 163 -3.47 -1.18 -10.44
CA VAL A 163 -2.40 -0.53 -11.23
C VAL A 163 -2.91 0.73 -11.93
N ALA A 164 -4.09 0.66 -12.58
CA ALA A 164 -4.71 1.83 -13.19
C ALA A 164 -5.00 2.93 -12.13
N GLY A 165 -5.56 2.54 -10.99
CA GLY A 165 -5.79 3.42 -9.85
C GLY A 165 -4.50 4.06 -9.35
N ALA A 166 -3.38 3.33 -9.28
CA ALA A 166 -2.10 3.88 -8.88
C ALA A 166 -1.59 4.96 -9.87
N VAL A 167 -1.75 4.74 -11.18
CA VAL A 167 -1.38 5.73 -12.21
C VAL A 167 -2.21 7.00 -12.09
N PHE A 168 -3.54 6.88 -12.04
CA PHE A 168 -4.44 8.03 -11.91
C PHE A 168 -4.25 8.75 -10.57
N GLY A 169 -4.09 8.00 -9.48
CA GLY A 169 -3.81 8.55 -8.15
C GLY A 169 -2.49 9.33 -8.12
N PHE A 170 -1.43 8.80 -8.73
CA PHE A 170 -0.15 9.48 -8.81
C PHE A 170 -0.25 10.82 -9.58
N ARG A 171 -0.91 10.81 -10.74
CA ARG A 171 -1.18 12.02 -11.53
C ARG A 171 -2.02 13.03 -10.74
N LEU A 172 -3.05 12.55 -10.05
CA LEU A 172 -3.93 13.35 -9.21
C LEU A 172 -3.14 14.06 -8.11
N PHE A 173 -2.26 13.34 -7.39
CA PHE A 173 -1.43 13.94 -6.35
C PHE A 173 -0.45 14.98 -6.87
N ILE A 174 0.13 14.78 -8.06
CA ILE A 174 0.97 15.80 -8.71
C ILE A 174 0.17 17.07 -9.01
N SER A 175 -1.07 16.92 -9.53
CA SER A 175 -1.95 18.07 -9.77
C SER A 175 -2.31 18.81 -8.48
N LEU A 176 -2.64 18.06 -7.41
CA LEU A 176 -3.03 18.59 -6.12
C LEU A 176 -1.88 19.28 -5.37
N GLY A 177 -0.64 18.80 -5.52
CA GLY A 177 0.52 19.36 -4.82
C GLY A 177 0.71 20.86 -5.07
N SER A 178 0.48 21.32 -6.30
CA SER A 178 0.55 22.75 -6.65
C SER A 178 -0.53 23.59 -5.93
N ARG A 179 -1.74 23.04 -5.80
CA ARG A 179 -2.92 23.72 -5.24
C ARG A 179 -2.93 23.72 -3.71
N LEU A 180 -2.40 22.67 -3.10
CA LEU A 180 -2.36 22.49 -1.65
C LEU A 180 -1.16 23.17 -0.99
N SER A 181 -0.32 23.87 -1.76
CA SER A 181 0.82 24.66 -1.27
C SER A 181 0.44 25.63 -0.14
N ARG A 182 -0.78 26.19 -0.17
CA ARG A 182 -1.33 27.04 0.91
C ARG A 182 -1.37 26.34 2.28
N TYR A 183 -1.59 25.02 2.29
CA TYR A 183 -1.69 24.22 3.50
C TYR A 183 -0.39 23.47 3.84
N ALA A 184 0.73 23.80 3.16
CA ALA A 184 1.99 23.09 3.29
C ALA A 184 2.47 22.96 4.74
N LYS A 185 2.27 23.98 5.58
CA LYS A 185 2.65 23.92 7.02
C LYS A 185 1.91 22.80 7.76
N ILE A 186 0.59 22.74 7.62
CA ILE A 186 -0.25 21.72 8.29
C ILE A 186 0.04 20.35 7.68
N LEU A 187 0.15 20.26 6.36
CA LEU A 187 0.46 19.03 5.66
C LEU A 187 1.82 18.46 6.06
N ASN A 188 2.84 19.30 6.25
CA ASN A 188 4.16 18.83 6.71
C ASN A 188 4.13 18.30 8.14
N VAL A 189 3.33 18.91 9.03
CA VAL A 189 3.13 18.38 10.39
C VAL A 189 2.46 17.01 10.31
N LEU A 190 1.34 16.91 9.59
CA LEU A 190 0.61 15.64 9.44
C LEU A 190 1.46 14.57 8.75
N ALA A 191 2.18 14.92 7.68
CA ALA A 191 3.06 14.03 6.93
C ALA A 191 4.13 13.42 7.84
N GLY A 192 4.73 14.22 8.73
CA GLY A 192 5.67 13.69 9.72
C GLY A 192 5.02 12.64 10.63
N CYS A 193 3.80 12.87 11.11
CA CYS A 193 3.11 11.93 11.99
C CYS A 193 2.71 10.61 11.30
N THR A 194 2.68 10.54 9.97
CA THR A 194 2.14 9.37 9.24
C THR A 194 2.89 8.07 9.55
N LEU A 195 4.21 8.10 9.74
CA LEU A 195 4.99 6.93 10.12
C LEU A 195 4.58 6.40 11.49
N GLY A 196 4.37 7.31 12.46
CA GLY A 196 3.86 6.96 13.78
C GLY A 196 2.47 6.35 13.72
N VAL A 197 1.58 6.95 12.90
CA VAL A 197 0.20 6.48 12.76
C VAL A 197 0.21 5.09 12.14
N TYR A 198 0.98 4.89 11.09
CA TYR A 198 1.19 3.58 10.48
C TYR A 198 1.72 2.56 11.50
N CYS A 199 2.66 2.93 12.37
CA CYS A 199 3.14 2.01 13.41
C CYS A 199 2.08 1.73 14.47
N LEU A 200 1.28 2.70 14.92
CA LEU A 200 0.42 2.51 16.11
C LEU A 200 -1.03 2.15 15.81
N HIS A 201 -1.53 2.38 14.59
CA HIS A 201 -2.96 2.25 14.30
C HIS A 201 -3.51 0.85 14.55
N ILE A 202 -2.76 -0.23 14.27
CA ILE A 202 -3.23 -1.60 14.55
C ILE A 202 -3.29 -1.89 16.05
N PHE A 203 -2.41 -1.31 16.86
CA PHE A 203 -2.51 -1.39 18.32
C PHE A 203 -3.81 -0.75 18.81
N ILE A 204 -4.10 0.47 18.34
CA ILE A 204 -5.31 1.21 18.69
C ILE A 204 -6.56 0.48 18.18
N MET A 205 -6.55 0.02 16.93
CA MET A 205 -7.64 -0.75 16.32
C MET A 205 -7.95 -2.02 17.12
N ASN A 206 -6.93 -2.80 17.51
CA ASN A 206 -7.10 -4.00 18.32
C ASN A 206 -7.69 -3.68 19.72
N ARG A 207 -7.31 -2.55 20.33
CA ARG A 207 -7.91 -2.13 21.61
C ARG A 207 -9.36 -1.68 21.44
N LEU A 208 -9.65 -0.95 20.37
CA LEU A 208 -10.99 -0.47 20.08
C LEU A 208 -11.92 -1.60 19.62
N SER A 209 -11.41 -2.75 19.17
CA SER A 209 -12.25 -3.87 18.69
C SER A 209 -13.18 -4.44 19.75
N ILE A 210 -12.83 -4.29 21.02
CA ILE A 210 -13.70 -4.65 22.14
C ILE A 210 -14.95 -3.74 22.18
N ILE A 211 -14.79 -2.48 21.79
CA ILE A 211 -15.84 -1.46 21.82
C ILE A 211 -16.67 -1.52 20.53
N TYR A 212 -16.03 -1.59 19.36
CA TYR A 212 -16.74 -1.56 18.08
C TYR A 212 -17.20 -2.93 17.58
N GLY A 213 -16.65 -4.04 18.11
CA GLY A 213 -17.02 -5.40 17.70
C GLY A 213 -18.53 -5.64 17.71
N PRO A 214 -19.24 -5.30 18.81
CA PRO A 214 -20.71 -5.41 18.88
C PRO A 214 -21.46 -4.53 17.88
N PHE A 215 -20.88 -3.40 17.44
CA PHE A 215 -21.52 -2.52 16.46
C PHE A 215 -21.42 -3.05 15.02
N ILE A 216 -20.38 -3.84 14.72
CA ILE A 216 -20.18 -4.44 13.39
C ILE A 216 -21.24 -5.50 13.09
N GLU A 217 -21.71 -6.23 14.11
CA GLU A 217 -22.68 -7.33 13.93
C GLU A 217 -24.12 -6.84 13.70
N GLY A 218 -24.43 -5.58 14.01
CA GLY A 218 -25.80 -5.04 13.97
C GLY A 218 -26.06 -3.90 12.97
N HIS A 219 -25.05 -3.40 12.26
CA HIS A 219 -25.18 -2.20 11.42
C HIS A 219 -24.61 -2.38 10.01
N SER A 220 -25.07 -1.54 9.08
CA SER A 220 -24.52 -1.49 7.73
C SER A 220 -23.04 -1.09 7.77
N MET A 221 -22.18 -1.93 7.18
CA MET A 221 -20.74 -1.70 7.10
C MET A 221 -20.36 -0.43 6.31
N LEU A 222 -21.28 0.10 5.49
CA LEU A 222 -21.06 1.28 4.65
C LEU A 222 -20.72 2.54 5.46
N TRP A 223 -21.34 2.73 6.63
CA TRP A 223 -21.08 3.90 7.49
C TRP A 223 -20.13 3.57 8.64
N VAL A 224 -20.17 2.32 9.13
CA VAL A 224 -19.30 1.87 10.23
C VAL A 224 -17.83 1.93 9.81
N ILE A 225 -17.49 1.51 8.59
CA ILE A 225 -16.09 1.51 8.13
C ILE A 225 -15.50 2.94 8.07
N PRO A 226 -16.11 3.92 7.37
CA PRO A 226 -15.60 5.29 7.36
C PRO A 226 -15.51 5.92 8.76
N ALA A 227 -16.51 5.71 9.62
CA ALA A 227 -16.52 6.22 10.98
C ALA A 227 -15.36 5.61 11.81
N LEU A 228 -15.13 4.31 11.69
CA LEU A 228 -14.05 3.61 12.37
C LEU A 228 -12.67 4.06 11.87
N VAL A 229 -12.50 4.25 10.56
CA VAL A 229 -11.26 4.79 9.98
C VAL A 229 -10.96 6.17 10.56
N PHE A 230 -11.95 7.06 10.60
CA PHE A 230 -11.78 8.41 11.15
C PHE A 230 -11.47 8.39 12.65
N ALA A 231 -12.16 7.53 13.41
CA ALA A 231 -11.95 7.37 14.84
C ALA A 231 -10.54 6.83 15.14
N VAL A 232 -10.15 5.71 14.52
CA VAL A 232 -8.82 5.11 14.70
C VAL A 232 -7.73 6.09 14.28
N PHE A 233 -7.89 6.78 13.15
CA PHE A 233 -6.92 7.79 12.70
C PHE A 233 -6.78 8.92 13.72
N SER A 234 -7.89 9.48 14.20
CA SER A 234 -7.88 10.60 15.15
C SER A 234 -7.29 10.21 16.51
N ILE A 235 -7.70 9.05 17.04
CA ILE A 235 -7.22 8.53 18.33
C ILE A 235 -5.74 8.17 18.24
N THR A 236 -5.27 7.69 17.10
CA THR A 236 -3.84 7.39 16.89
C THR A 236 -3.02 8.67 16.68
N LEU A 237 -3.57 9.66 15.98
CA LEU A 237 -2.88 10.91 15.66
C LEU A 237 -2.62 11.75 16.92
N ALA A 238 -3.58 11.84 17.84
CA ALA A 238 -3.47 12.64 19.06
C ALA A 238 -2.21 12.35 19.91
N PRO A 239 -1.92 11.10 20.34
CA PRO A 239 -0.72 10.80 21.13
C PRO A 239 0.56 11.02 20.34
N ILE A 240 0.54 10.87 19.00
CA ILE A 240 1.73 11.11 18.17
C ILE A 240 2.02 12.60 18.08
N VAL A 241 1.01 13.44 17.86
CA VAL A 241 1.18 14.89 17.84
C VAL A 241 1.72 15.38 19.18
N ILE A 242 1.22 14.84 20.30
CA ILE A 242 1.72 15.15 21.65
C ILE A 242 3.17 14.68 21.80
N ALA A 243 3.49 13.43 21.41
CA ALA A 243 4.84 12.89 21.49
C ALA A 243 5.85 13.72 20.68
N ARG A 244 5.45 14.24 19.51
CA ARG A 244 6.31 15.07 18.65
C ARG A 244 6.59 16.48 19.20
N GLN A 245 5.86 16.92 20.22
CA GLN A 245 6.22 18.14 20.95
C GLN A 245 7.56 17.98 21.69
N PHE A 246 7.95 16.74 22.01
CA PHE A 246 9.24 16.42 22.59
C PHE A 246 10.31 16.25 21.49
N LYS A 247 11.38 17.07 21.56
CA LYS A 247 12.49 17.12 20.58
C LYS A 247 13.08 15.77 20.12
N PRO A 248 13.32 14.76 20.98
CA PRO A 248 13.89 13.49 20.52
C PRO A 248 12.93 12.70 19.62
N PHE A 249 11.61 12.77 19.87
CA PHE A 249 10.64 12.02 19.10
C PHE A 249 10.36 12.62 17.72
N ARG A 250 10.53 13.93 17.55
CA ARG A 250 10.35 14.63 16.28
C ARG A 250 11.27 14.15 15.14
N HIS A 251 12.41 13.53 15.46
CA HIS A 251 13.36 12.98 14.48
C HIS A 251 13.06 11.52 14.11
N VAL A 252 12.22 10.84 14.88
CA VAL A 252 11.91 9.41 14.71
C VAL A 252 10.47 9.20 14.22
N ILE A 253 9.57 10.10 14.62
CA ILE A 253 8.12 10.08 14.38
C ILE A 253 7.65 11.51 14.07
#